data_AF-A0A7Y6AEL2-F1
#
_entry.id   AF-A0A7Y6AEL2-F1
#
_cell.length_a   1.000
_cell.length_b   1.000
_cell.length_c   1.000
_cell.angle_alpha   90.00
_cell.angle_beta   90.00
_cell.angle_gamma   90.00
#
_symmetry.space_group_name_H-M   'P 1'
#
loop_
_entity.id
_entity.type
_entity.pdbx_description
1 polymer ?
#
loop_
_entity_poly.entity_id
_entity_poly.type
_entity_poly.pdbx_seq_one_letter_code
_entity_poly.pdbx_strand_id
1 'polypeptide(L)'
;MASEALHRALADTTDPDPRPLPDRVEDLLRRIDAPPRLAAHLRLVHDVAWRIVAWVEREYPDAEFDREAVLFGAATHDIGKATHPEELSAPGHAHQLAGYELLGAEGVEADFARFTCTHATWSESGLPLEDLLVSLADKVWKGARITQLEDLVVAHLAAAGATAVDTNSGAVEGAHGRANGRAPRELWAVFAGFDDLLGDLAADADLRLAFQARHPITAARPLPGRAFGVGRGA
;
A
#
# COMPACT_ATOMS: atom_id res chain seq x y z
N MET A 1 10.62 15.53 -17.78
CA MET A 1 9.48 15.01 -18.54
C MET A 1 9.48 13.51 -18.30
N ALA A 2 8.44 12.97 -17.66
CA ALA A 2 8.32 11.54 -17.41
C ALA A 2 8.37 10.73 -18.72
N SER A 3 8.98 9.55 -18.69
CA SER A 3 9.03 8.68 -19.87
C SER A 3 7.63 8.28 -20.35
N GLU A 4 7.45 8.10 -21.66
CA GLU A 4 6.18 7.64 -22.25
C GLU A 4 5.74 6.29 -21.66
N ALA A 5 6.71 5.44 -21.31
CA ALA A 5 6.46 4.17 -20.65
C ALA A 5 5.91 4.34 -19.23
N LEU A 6 6.38 5.33 -18.47
CA LEU A 6 5.84 5.66 -17.14
C LEU A 6 4.41 6.21 -17.27
N HIS A 7 4.16 7.10 -18.24
CA HIS A 7 2.80 7.59 -18.48
C HIS A 7 1.83 6.45 -18.78
N ARG A 8 2.23 5.49 -19.63
CA ARG A 8 1.43 4.28 -19.87
C ARG A 8 1.21 3.48 -18.60
N ALA A 9 2.24 3.23 -17.78
CA ALA A 9 2.06 2.49 -16.52
C ALA A 9 1.08 3.14 -15.55
N LEU A 10 1.03 4.47 -15.49
CA LEU A 10 0.11 5.22 -14.64
C LEU A 10 -1.33 5.25 -15.19
N ALA A 11 -1.51 5.16 -16.51
CA ALA A 11 -2.80 5.31 -17.17
C ALA A 11 -3.32 4.01 -17.84
N ASP A 12 -2.64 2.88 -17.69
CA ASP A 12 -3.05 1.60 -18.28
C ASP A 12 -4.36 1.12 -17.66
N THR A 13 -5.40 1.00 -18.48
CA THR A 13 -6.74 0.51 -18.09
C THR A 13 -7.04 -0.88 -18.68
N THR A 14 -6.01 -1.61 -19.16
CA THR A 14 -6.18 -2.98 -19.64
C THR A 14 -6.38 -3.92 -18.47
N ASP A 15 -7.30 -4.89 -18.59
CA ASP A 15 -7.63 -5.83 -17.51
C ASP A 15 -6.38 -6.49 -16.88
N PRO A 16 -6.25 -6.45 -15.53
CA PRO A 16 -7.09 -5.72 -14.57
C PRO A 16 -6.89 -4.21 -14.69
N ASP A 17 -7.95 -3.41 -14.52
CA ASP A 17 -7.92 -1.94 -14.51
C ASP A 17 -7.74 -1.42 -13.07
N PRO A 18 -6.51 -1.39 -12.50
CA PRO A 18 -6.32 -0.98 -11.12
C PRO A 18 -6.63 0.51 -10.96
N ARG A 19 -7.14 0.85 -9.78
CA ARG A 19 -7.42 2.25 -9.43
C ARG A 19 -6.21 3.17 -9.68
N PRO A 20 -6.48 4.43 -10.08
CA PRO A 20 -5.43 5.45 -10.15
C PRO A 20 -4.83 5.68 -8.77
N LEU A 21 -3.57 6.11 -8.73
CA LEU A 21 -2.94 6.49 -7.47
C LEU A 21 -3.46 7.86 -7.02
N PRO A 22 -3.26 8.25 -5.75
CA PRO A 22 -3.51 9.63 -5.34
C PRO A 22 -2.70 10.60 -6.21
N ASP A 23 -3.30 11.71 -6.67
CA ASP A 23 -2.67 12.68 -7.58
C ASP A 23 -1.27 13.10 -7.12
N ARG A 24 -1.11 13.34 -5.81
CA ARG A 24 0.18 13.73 -5.21
C ARG A 24 1.29 12.68 -5.42
N VAL A 25 0.91 11.40 -5.42
CA VAL A 25 1.83 10.27 -5.64
C VAL A 25 2.14 10.13 -7.12
N GLU A 26 1.15 10.23 -8.00
CA GLU A 26 1.40 10.19 -9.45
C GLU A 26 2.35 11.30 -9.89
N ASP A 27 2.11 12.52 -9.41
CA ASP A 27 2.96 13.66 -9.72
C ASP A 27 4.38 13.48 -9.18
N LEU A 28 4.53 12.89 -8.00
CA LEU A 28 5.82 12.53 -7.45
C LEU A 28 6.54 11.50 -8.35
N LEU A 29 5.87 10.41 -8.72
CA LEU A 29 6.45 9.38 -9.60
C LEU A 29 6.88 9.97 -10.95
N ARG A 30 6.11 10.92 -11.50
CA ARG A 30 6.48 11.67 -12.73
C ARG A 30 7.69 12.58 -12.52
N ARG A 31 7.80 13.25 -11.38
CA ARG A 31 8.94 14.14 -11.05
C ARG A 31 10.25 13.34 -10.96
N ILE A 32 10.22 12.17 -10.32
CA ILE A 32 11.40 11.31 -10.15
C ILE A 32 11.67 10.40 -11.35
N ASP A 33 10.86 10.47 -12.41
CA ASP A 33 10.88 9.57 -13.57
C ASP A 33 10.96 8.09 -13.18
N ALA A 34 10.05 7.69 -12.28
CA ALA A 34 10.02 6.35 -11.69
C ALA A 34 9.99 5.24 -12.77
N PRO A 35 10.62 4.09 -12.51
CA PRO A 35 10.52 2.93 -13.38
C PRO A 35 9.05 2.56 -13.68
N PRO A 36 8.67 2.30 -14.94
CA PRO A 36 7.29 1.95 -15.28
C PRO A 36 6.78 0.72 -14.52
N ARG A 37 7.63 -0.29 -14.29
CA ARG A 37 7.28 -1.46 -13.49
C ARG A 37 6.99 -1.12 -12.03
N LEU A 38 7.70 -0.15 -11.45
CA LEU A 38 7.42 0.34 -10.10
C LEU A 38 6.06 1.04 -10.06
N ALA A 39 5.76 1.92 -11.00
CA ALA A 39 4.46 2.60 -11.05
C ALA A 39 3.28 1.61 -11.20
N ALA A 40 3.43 0.60 -12.06
CA ALA A 40 2.43 -0.47 -12.22
C ALA A 40 2.25 -1.29 -10.93
N HIS A 41 3.35 -1.63 -10.25
CA HIS A 41 3.32 -2.30 -8.94
C HIS A 41 2.55 -1.49 -7.90
N LEU A 42 2.90 -0.21 -7.74
CA LEU A 42 2.27 0.66 -6.74
C LEU A 42 0.76 0.82 -7.00
N ARG A 43 0.33 0.89 -8.27
CA ARG A 43 -1.10 0.89 -8.63
C ARG A 43 -1.82 -0.38 -8.20
N LEU A 44 -1.23 -1.55 -8.44
CA LEU A 44 -1.80 -2.84 -8.06
C LEU A 44 -1.94 -2.97 -6.53
N VAL A 45 -0.89 -2.60 -5.78
CA VAL A 45 -0.91 -2.66 -4.31
C VAL A 45 -1.90 -1.64 -3.74
N HIS A 46 -1.95 -0.43 -4.30
CA HIS A 46 -2.94 0.59 -3.92
C HIS A 46 -4.39 0.13 -4.16
N ASP A 47 -4.68 -0.51 -5.30
CA ASP A 47 -6.01 -1.04 -5.60
C ASP A 47 -6.44 -2.12 -4.58
N VAL A 48 -5.52 -3.02 -4.23
CA VAL A 48 -5.75 -4.04 -3.20
C VAL A 48 -5.96 -3.42 -1.83
N ALA A 49 -5.12 -2.44 -1.44
CA ALA A 49 -5.29 -1.71 -0.20
C ALA A 49 -6.64 -1.00 -0.15
N TRP A 50 -7.10 -0.41 -1.26
CA TRP A 50 -8.41 0.21 -1.35
C TRP A 50 -9.55 -0.78 -1.08
N ARG A 51 -9.48 -1.99 -1.65
CA ARG A 51 -10.47 -3.06 -1.43
C ARG A 51 -10.47 -3.53 0.03
N ILE A 52 -9.29 -3.71 0.61
CA ILE A 52 -9.14 -4.13 2.02
C ILE A 52 -9.71 -3.06 2.94
N VAL A 53 -9.31 -1.80 2.79
CA VAL A 53 -9.78 -0.70 3.63
C VAL A 53 -11.30 -0.51 3.51
N ALA A 54 -11.86 -0.58 2.29
CA ALA A 54 -13.31 -0.50 2.09
C ALA A 54 -14.07 -1.66 2.77
N TRP A 55 -13.47 -2.85 2.87
CA TRP A 55 -14.04 -3.95 3.64
C TRP A 55 -13.94 -3.68 5.15
N VAL A 56 -12.79 -3.20 5.64
CA VAL A 56 -12.60 -2.88 7.07
C VAL A 56 -13.63 -1.84 7.52
N GLU A 57 -13.78 -0.72 6.81
CA GLU A 57 -14.73 0.34 7.19
C GLU A 57 -16.19 -0.15 7.20
N ARG A 58 -16.53 -1.06 6.29
CA ARG A 58 -17.89 -1.62 6.21
C ARG A 58 -18.17 -2.63 7.31
N GLU A 59 -17.24 -3.55 7.55
CA GLU A 59 -17.44 -4.67 8.46
C GLU A 59 -17.07 -4.35 9.92
N TYR A 60 -16.15 -3.41 10.12
CA TYR A 60 -15.59 -2.97 11.40
C TYR A 60 -15.57 -1.43 11.49
N PRO A 61 -16.75 -0.78 11.51
CA PRO A 61 -16.83 0.69 11.57
C PRO A 61 -16.24 1.29 12.85
N ASP A 62 -16.06 0.47 13.89
CA ASP A 62 -15.43 0.87 15.16
C ASP A 62 -13.89 0.73 15.13
N ALA A 63 -13.30 0.20 14.04
CA ALA A 63 -11.85 0.12 13.90
C ALA A 63 -11.27 1.51 13.64
N GLU A 64 -10.47 1.99 14.58
CA GLU A 64 -9.74 3.25 14.44
C GLU A 64 -8.46 3.02 13.63
N PHE A 65 -8.41 3.63 12.44
CA PHE A 65 -7.21 3.71 11.62
C PHE A 65 -7.32 4.87 10.62
N ASP A 66 -6.19 5.37 10.14
CA ASP A 66 -6.13 6.39 9.08
C ASP A 66 -6.17 5.75 7.69
N ARG A 67 -7.34 5.85 7.03
CA ARG A 67 -7.54 5.41 5.65
C ARG A 67 -6.59 6.09 4.66
N GLU A 68 -6.34 7.40 4.79
CA GLU A 68 -5.46 8.12 3.88
C GLU A 68 -4.02 7.61 4.02
N ALA A 69 -3.57 7.38 5.26
CA ALA A 69 -2.25 6.83 5.54
C ALA A 69 -2.06 5.45 4.88
N VAL A 70 -3.03 4.53 5.00
CA VAL A 70 -2.95 3.20 4.35
C VAL A 70 -2.86 3.31 2.83
N LEU A 71 -3.73 4.13 2.24
CA LEU A 71 -3.78 4.30 0.79
C LEU A 71 -2.52 4.95 0.23
N PHE A 72 -1.96 5.93 0.95
CA PHE A 72 -0.69 6.54 0.62
C PHE A 72 0.47 5.55 0.79
N GLY A 73 0.55 4.87 1.93
CA GLY A 73 1.58 3.89 2.22
C GLY A 73 1.64 2.78 1.17
N ALA A 74 0.50 2.21 0.80
CA ALA A 74 0.41 1.24 -0.30
C ALA A 74 0.92 1.81 -1.63
N ALA A 75 0.60 3.07 -1.93
CA ALA A 75 1.00 3.77 -3.14
C ALA A 75 2.47 4.21 -3.15
N THR A 76 3.20 4.15 -2.03
CA THR A 76 4.59 4.64 -1.95
C THR A 76 5.59 3.70 -1.27
N HIS A 77 5.18 2.58 -0.67
CA HIS A 77 6.05 1.73 0.16
C HIS A 77 7.36 1.33 -0.55
N ASP A 78 7.28 1.08 -1.85
CA ASP A 78 8.41 0.64 -2.68
C ASP A 78 9.10 1.79 -3.45
N ILE A 79 8.77 3.07 -3.18
CA ILE A 79 9.23 4.21 -3.98
C ILE A 79 10.75 4.32 -4.07
N GLY A 80 11.49 3.85 -3.05
CA GLY A 80 12.96 3.81 -3.08
C GLY A 80 13.55 2.91 -4.16
N LYS A 81 12.76 2.03 -4.78
CA LYS A 81 13.18 1.27 -5.97
C LYS A 81 13.36 2.15 -7.21
N ALA A 82 12.95 3.41 -7.17
CA ALA A 82 13.37 4.40 -8.15
C ALA A 82 14.87 4.71 -8.06
N THR A 83 15.43 4.71 -6.84
CA THR A 83 16.87 4.87 -6.56
C THR A 83 17.63 3.55 -6.70
N HIS A 84 16.97 2.43 -6.37
CA HIS A 84 17.51 1.06 -6.40
C HIS A 84 16.75 0.14 -7.38
N PRO A 85 16.77 0.42 -8.69
CA PRO A 85 15.99 -0.32 -9.69
C PRO A 85 16.36 -1.80 -9.82
N GLU A 86 17.57 -2.19 -9.39
CA GLU A 86 17.98 -3.59 -9.28
C GLU A 86 17.04 -4.41 -8.37
N GLU A 87 16.48 -3.80 -7.33
CA GLU A 87 15.58 -4.43 -6.37
C GLU A 87 14.14 -4.60 -6.90
N LEU A 88 13.86 -4.17 -8.14
CA LEU A 88 12.62 -4.53 -8.86
C LEU A 88 12.62 -5.98 -9.36
N SER A 89 13.78 -6.62 -9.41
CA SER A 89 13.93 -7.98 -9.95
C SER A 89 14.82 -8.89 -9.11
N ALA A 90 15.64 -8.32 -8.23
CA ALA A 90 16.45 -9.04 -7.27
C ALA A 90 15.98 -8.77 -5.83
N PRO A 91 16.23 -9.68 -4.88
CA PRO A 91 16.06 -9.39 -3.46
C PRO A 91 16.92 -8.19 -3.02
N GLY A 92 16.43 -7.42 -2.05
CA GLY A 92 17.12 -6.26 -1.52
C GLY A 92 16.28 -5.50 -0.49
N HIS A 93 16.90 -4.55 0.19
CA HIS A 93 16.28 -3.71 1.21
C HIS A 93 16.80 -2.26 1.19
N ALA A 94 17.68 -1.91 0.24
CA ALA A 94 18.20 -0.55 0.12
C ALA A 94 17.08 0.46 -0.22
N HIS A 95 16.03 0.02 -0.94
CA HIS A 95 14.85 0.83 -1.23
C HIS A 95 14.13 1.35 0.02
N GLN A 96 14.28 0.72 1.18
CA GLN A 96 13.51 1.09 2.37
C GLN A 96 13.95 2.46 2.90
N LEU A 97 15.24 2.59 3.22
CA LEU A 97 15.83 3.86 3.67
C LEU A 97 15.84 4.89 2.54
N ALA A 98 16.20 4.50 1.31
CA ALA A 98 16.20 5.40 0.18
C ALA A 98 14.81 5.99 -0.11
N GLY A 99 13.75 5.18 0.06
CA GLY A 99 12.37 5.63 -0.07
C GLY A 99 11.98 6.61 1.03
N TYR A 100 12.38 6.34 2.26
CA TYR A 100 12.12 7.21 3.41
C TYR A 100 12.76 8.60 3.21
N GLU A 101 14.04 8.62 2.83
CA GLU A 101 14.79 9.85 2.56
C GLU A 101 14.22 10.62 1.36
N LEU A 102 13.82 9.92 0.30
CA LEU A 102 13.20 10.52 -0.89
C LEU A 102 11.87 11.20 -0.53
N LEU A 103 11.00 10.52 0.21
CA LEU A 103 9.71 11.08 0.63
C LEU A 103 9.92 12.30 1.54
N GLY A 104 10.86 12.22 2.49
CA GLY A 104 11.20 13.36 3.34
C GLY A 104 11.74 14.57 2.57
N ALA A 105 12.57 14.35 1.55
CA ALA A 105 13.07 15.41 0.68
C ALA A 105 11.95 16.09 -0.14
N GLU A 106 10.87 15.35 -0.42
CA GLU A 106 9.66 15.86 -1.10
C GLU A 106 8.64 16.46 -0.12
N GLY A 107 9.00 16.59 1.17
CA GLY A 107 8.17 17.23 2.20
C GLY A 107 7.10 16.35 2.80
N VAL A 108 7.17 15.03 2.60
CA VAL A 108 6.26 14.07 3.23
C VAL A 108 6.66 13.88 4.70
N GLU A 109 5.67 13.94 5.60
CA GLU A 109 5.88 13.75 7.03
C GLU A 109 6.39 12.34 7.35
N ALA A 110 7.18 12.22 8.42
CA ALA A 110 7.78 10.96 8.86
C ALA A 110 6.74 9.85 9.07
N ASP A 111 5.55 10.20 9.58
CA ASP A 111 4.46 9.26 9.81
C ASP A 111 3.99 8.63 8.48
N PHE A 112 3.91 9.38 7.39
CA PHE A 112 3.57 8.82 6.08
C PHE A 112 4.76 8.13 5.41
N ALA A 113 5.98 8.64 5.61
CA ALA A 113 7.19 8.06 5.01
C ALA A 113 7.56 6.69 5.62
N ARG A 114 7.16 6.41 6.87
CA ARG A 114 7.53 5.17 7.59
C ARG A 114 7.17 3.89 6.84
N PHE A 115 6.11 3.92 6.03
CA PHE A 115 5.63 2.74 5.29
C PHE A 115 6.69 2.18 4.33
N THR A 116 7.67 2.98 3.89
CA THR A 116 8.79 2.46 3.09
C THR A 116 9.69 1.51 3.87
N CYS A 117 9.68 1.59 5.20
CA CYS A 117 10.44 0.71 6.07
C CYS A 117 9.53 -0.38 6.68
N THR A 118 8.34 -0.02 7.17
CA THR A 118 7.51 -0.93 7.98
C THR A 118 6.81 -2.02 7.16
N HIS A 119 6.61 -1.84 5.85
CA HIS A 119 5.95 -2.82 4.99
C HIS A 119 6.67 -4.20 4.92
N ALA A 120 7.96 -4.22 5.26
CA ALA A 120 8.79 -5.42 5.27
C ALA A 120 9.04 -5.97 6.69
N THR A 121 8.75 -5.19 7.74
CA THR A 121 9.05 -5.53 9.14
C THR A 121 7.80 -5.74 10.00
N TRP A 122 6.68 -6.11 9.37
CA TRP A 122 5.38 -6.33 10.03
C TRP A 122 5.37 -7.36 11.17
N SER A 123 6.42 -8.18 11.29
CA SER A 123 6.60 -9.12 12.41
C SER A 123 7.06 -8.46 13.72
N GLU A 124 7.45 -7.18 13.69
CA GLU A 124 7.74 -6.41 14.89
C GLU A 124 6.47 -6.20 15.71
N SER A 125 6.56 -6.38 17.02
CA SER A 125 5.41 -6.28 17.92
C SER A 125 4.88 -4.85 18.02
N GLY A 126 3.55 -4.69 17.93
CA GLY A 126 2.87 -3.43 18.27
C GLY A 126 2.82 -2.40 17.15
N LEU A 127 2.96 -2.82 15.89
CA LEU A 127 2.72 -1.93 14.76
C LEU A 127 1.24 -1.50 14.70
N PRO A 128 0.95 -0.25 14.30
CA PRO A 128 -0.42 0.20 14.04
C PRO A 128 -1.12 -0.64 12.98
N LEU A 129 -2.45 -0.63 12.99
CA LEU A 129 -3.26 -1.36 12.01
C LEU A 129 -2.90 -0.93 10.58
N GLU A 130 -2.61 0.34 10.37
CA GLU A 130 -2.26 0.90 9.06
C GLU A 130 -1.03 0.20 8.44
N ASP A 131 0.02 0.00 9.22
CA ASP A 131 1.27 -0.64 8.79
C ASP A 131 1.04 -2.12 8.43
N LEU A 132 0.18 -2.80 9.20
CA LEU A 132 -0.23 -4.17 8.90
C LEU A 132 -1.06 -4.25 7.62
N LEU A 133 -1.98 -3.30 7.39
CA LEU A 133 -2.81 -3.25 6.18
C LEU A 133 -1.98 -2.95 4.93
N VAL A 134 -1.00 -2.06 5.00
CA VAL A 134 -0.06 -1.80 3.89
C VAL A 134 0.77 -3.05 3.58
N SER A 135 1.32 -3.68 4.61
CA SER A 135 2.10 -4.91 4.46
C SER A 135 1.26 -6.03 3.83
N LEU A 136 0.01 -6.18 4.29
CA LEU A 136 -0.92 -7.19 3.81
C LEU A 136 -1.26 -6.98 2.34
N ALA A 137 -1.55 -5.73 1.93
CA ALA A 137 -1.80 -5.41 0.54
C ALA A 137 -0.61 -5.78 -0.36
N ASP A 138 0.63 -5.52 0.08
CA ASP A 138 1.85 -5.93 -0.64
C ASP A 138 2.06 -7.46 -0.72
N LYS A 139 1.47 -8.25 0.18
CA LYS A 139 1.53 -9.72 0.05
C LYS A 139 0.41 -10.24 -0.83
N VAL A 140 -0.81 -9.77 -0.60
CA VAL A 140 -2.02 -10.32 -1.21
C VAL A 140 -2.17 -9.90 -2.68
N TRP A 141 -1.55 -8.81 -3.14
CA TRP A 141 -1.66 -8.42 -4.57
C TRP A 141 -1.14 -9.48 -5.54
N LYS A 142 -0.18 -10.29 -5.11
CA LYS A 142 0.37 -11.44 -5.85
C LYS A 142 -0.16 -12.78 -5.35
N GLY A 143 -1.24 -12.76 -4.57
CA GLY A 143 -1.88 -13.95 -4.00
C GLY A 143 -1.12 -14.59 -2.83
N ALA A 144 -0.10 -13.93 -2.27
CA ALA A 144 0.62 -14.50 -1.12
C ALA A 144 -0.21 -14.34 0.16
N ARG A 145 -0.43 -15.48 0.84
CA ARG A 145 -1.12 -15.59 2.13
C ARG A 145 -0.10 -15.79 3.23
N ILE A 146 -0.15 -14.95 4.27
CA ILE A 146 0.85 -14.91 5.34
C ILE A 146 0.10 -14.98 6.67
N THR A 147 -0.11 -16.20 7.18
CA THR A 147 -0.94 -16.46 8.37
C THR A 147 -0.59 -15.55 9.55
N GLN A 148 0.70 -15.37 9.85
CA GLN A 148 1.12 -14.52 10.97
C GLN A 148 0.69 -13.05 10.80
N LEU A 149 0.78 -12.50 9.58
CA LEU A 149 0.34 -11.14 9.29
C LEU A 149 -1.19 -11.03 9.35
N GLU A 150 -1.87 -12.05 8.83
CA GLU A 150 -3.34 -12.13 8.86
C GLU A 150 -3.88 -12.18 10.29
N ASP A 151 -3.26 -12.99 11.15
CA ASP A 151 -3.61 -13.10 12.57
C ASP A 151 -3.44 -11.76 13.32
N LEU A 152 -2.39 -10.99 13.00
CA LEU A 152 -2.18 -9.66 13.60
C LEU A 152 -3.32 -8.70 13.20
N VAL A 153 -3.74 -8.68 11.94
CA VAL A 153 -4.87 -7.86 11.48
C VAL A 153 -6.18 -8.30 12.14
N VAL A 154 -6.44 -9.62 12.19
CA VAL A 154 -7.62 -10.18 12.86
C VAL A 154 -7.66 -9.78 14.34
N ALA A 155 -6.52 -9.81 15.04
CA ALA A 155 -6.44 -9.40 16.44
C ALA A 155 -6.81 -7.92 16.63
N HIS A 156 -6.31 -7.01 15.77
CA HIS A 156 -6.68 -5.60 15.79
C HIS A 156 -8.19 -5.39 15.55
N LEU A 157 -8.76 -6.05 14.55
CA LEU A 157 -10.18 -5.90 14.20
C LEU A 157 -11.12 -6.48 15.26
N ALA A 158 -10.74 -7.58 15.91
CA ALA A 158 -11.51 -8.14 17.02
C ALA A 158 -11.50 -7.24 18.26
N ALA A 159 -10.38 -6.55 18.51
CA ALA A 159 -10.26 -5.61 19.62
C ALA A 159 -11.06 -4.32 19.42
N ALA A 160 -11.27 -3.86 18.18
CA ALA A 160 -11.99 -2.63 17.86
C ALA A 160 -13.46 -2.59 18.36
N GLY A 161 -14.10 -3.75 18.54
CA GLY A 161 -15.45 -3.84 19.12
C GLY A 161 -15.47 -3.94 20.66
N ALA A 162 -14.32 -4.01 21.32
CA ALA A 162 -14.22 -4.07 22.78
C ALA A 162 -14.00 -2.67 23.37
N THR A 163 -14.98 -1.76 23.27
CA THR A 163 -14.90 -0.54 24.10
C THR A 163 -14.98 -0.93 25.58
N ALA A 164 -14.03 -0.42 26.36
CA ALA A 164 -13.81 -0.71 27.77
C ALA A 164 -15.11 -0.72 28.59
N VAL A 165 -15.44 -1.89 29.15
CA VAL A 165 -16.31 -1.94 30.32
C VAL A 165 -15.50 -1.32 31.46
N ASP A 166 -15.89 -0.12 31.89
CA ASP A 166 -15.44 0.46 33.16
C ASP A 166 -15.70 -0.57 34.27
N THR A 167 -14.66 -1.32 34.64
CA THR A 167 -14.71 -2.27 35.78
C THR A 167 -14.57 -1.56 37.11
N ASN A 168 -14.69 -0.24 37.13
CA ASN A 168 -14.63 0.56 38.36
C ASN A 168 -15.66 1.70 38.35
N SER A 169 -16.94 1.37 38.51
CA SER A 169 -17.83 2.27 39.23
C SER A 169 -18.90 1.50 39.97
N GLY A 170 -18.84 1.57 41.30
CA GLY A 170 -19.98 1.32 42.14
C GLY A 170 -21.16 2.17 41.70
N ALA A 171 -22.34 1.58 41.86
CA ALA A 171 -23.67 2.13 41.62
C ALA A 171 -23.80 3.66 41.66
N VAL A 172 -24.28 4.25 40.57
CA VAL A 172 -25.33 5.30 40.63
C VAL A 172 -26.22 5.18 39.38
N GLU A 173 -27.52 4.98 39.60
CA GLU A 173 -28.53 4.99 38.55
C GLU A 173 -28.74 6.42 38.00
N GLY A 174 -28.79 6.53 36.67
CA GLY A 174 -29.46 7.64 35.98
C GLY A 174 -28.58 8.53 35.11
N ALA A 175 -28.50 8.22 33.81
CA ALA A 175 -28.45 9.21 32.73
C ALA A 175 -28.57 8.51 31.37
N HIS A 176 -29.43 9.05 30.51
CA HIS A 176 -29.66 8.57 29.16
C HIS A 176 -28.47 8.88 28.25
N GLY A 177 -27.80 7.84 27.77
CA GLY A 177 -26.84 7.90 26.68
C GLY A 177 -26.43 6.48 26.31
N ARG A 178 -27.17 5.83 25.41
CA ARG A 178 -26.76 4.52 24.88
C ARG A 178 -25.50 4.74 24.06
N ALA A 179 -24.34 4.36 24.61
CA ALA A 179 -23.19 4.03 23.81
C ALA A 179 -23.63 2.87 22.89
N ASN A 180 -23.71 3.12 21.59
CA ASN A 180 -23.98 2.10 20.57
C ASN A 180 -22.74 1.20 20.36
N GLY A 181 -22.03 0.84 21.43
CA GLY A 181 -20.89 -0.07 21.35
C GLY A 181 -21.41 -1.47 21.02
N ARG A 182 -21.14 -1.95 19.81
CA ARG A 182 -21.37 -3.35 19.46
C ARG A 182 -20.44 -4.21 20.32
N ALA A 183 -20.93 -5.34 20.85
CA ALA A 183 -20.06 -6.27 21.56
C ALA A 183 -18.90 -6.75 20.65
N PRO A 184 -17.69 -7.00 21.20
CA PRO A 184 -16.56 -7.47 20.40
C PRO A 184 -16.95 -8.73 19.63
N ARG A 185 -16.56 -8.79 18.36
CA ARG A 185 -16.80 -9.98 17.52
C ARG A 185 -15.86 -11.09 17.98
N GLU A 186 -16.38 -12.31 18.00
CA GLU A 186 -15.58 -13.52 18.23
C GLU A 186 -14.47 -13.63 17.16
N LEU A 187 -13.24 -13.94 17.58
CA LEU A 187 -12.06 -14.02 16.69
C LEU A 187 -12.28 -14.90 15.46
N TRP A 188 -12.98 -16.02 15.61
CA TRP A 188 -13.27 -16.93 14.49
C TRP A 188 -14.15 -16.30 13.41
N ALA A 189 -15.10 -15.43 13.79
CA ALA A 189 -15.99 -14.76 12.84
C ALA A 189 -15.25 -13.65 12.09
N VAL A 190 -14.31 -12.99 12.77
CA VAL A 190 -13.41 -12.01 12.15
C VAL A 190 -12.50 -12.70 11.14
N PHE A 191 -11.87 -13.80 11.55
CA PHE A 191 -11.02 -14.62 10.70
C PHE A 191 -11.78 -15.12 9.45
N ALA A 192 -12.98 -15.69 9.60
CA ALA A 192 -13.73 -16.25 8.48
C ALA A 192 -14.06 -15.20 7.41
N GLY A 193 -14.59 -14.03 7.82
CA GLY A 193 -14.91 -12.98 6.85
C GLY A 193 -13.66 -12.35 6.21
N PHE A 194 -12.53 -12.37 6.92
CA PHE A 194 -11.26 -11.89 6.39
C PHE A 194 -10.64 -12.89 5.42
N ASP A 195 -10.71 -14.18 5.71
CA ASP A 195 -10.26 -15.25 4.82
C ASP A 195 -11.00 -15.23 3.48
N ASP A 196 -12.33 -15.04 3.51
CA ASP A 196 -13.14 -14.87 2.29
C ASP A 196 -12.64 -13.68 1.45
N LEU A 197 -12.43 -12.51 2.07
CA LEU A 197 -11.88 -11.32 1.40
C LEU A 197 -10.51 -11.61 0.77
N LEU A 198 -9.61 -12.24 1.51
CA LEU A 198 -8.25 -12.51 1.04
C LEU A 198 -8.22 -13.60 -0.03
N GLY A 199 -9.14 -14.57 0.03
CA GLY A 199 -9.36 -15.57 -1.01
C GLY A 199 -9.81 -14.93 -2.32
N ASP A 200 -10.83 -14.07 -2.27
CA ASP A 200 -11.33 -13.31 -3.42
C ASP A 200 -10.25 -12.40 -4.00
N LEU A 201 -9.49 -11.72 -3.14
CA LEU A 201 -8.36 -10.92 -3.59
C LEU A 201 -7.28 -11.79 -4.23
N ALA A 202 -6.95 -12.95 -3.68
CA ALA A 202 -5.89 -13.80 -4.21
C ALA A 202 -6.26 -14.46 -5.56
N ALA A 203 -7.55 -14.68 -5.83
CA ALA A 203 -8.03 -15.34 -7.05
C ALA A 203 -7.53 -14.65 -8.34
N ASP A 204 -7.42 -13.32 -8.34
CA ASP A 204 -6.99 -12.53 -9.51
C ASP A 204 -5.48 -12.22 -9.52
N ALA A 205 -4.67 -12.95 -8.74
CA ALA A 205 -3.22 -12.73 -8.66
C ALA A 205 -2.51 -12.87 -10.01
N ASP A 206 -2.89 -13.89 -10.80
CA ASP A 206 -2.27 -14.14 -12.10
C ASP A 206 -2.47 -12.98 -13.09
N LEU A 207 -3.66 -12.36 -13.07
CA LEU A 207 -3.97 -11.20 -13.91
C LEU A 207 -3.11 -9.99 -13.52
N ARG A 208 -2.95 -9.73 -12.22
CA ARG A 208 -2.14 -8.62 -11.69
C ARG A 208 -0.65 -8.83 -11.95
N LEU A 209 -0.15 -10.06 -11.83
CA LEU A 209 1.22 -10.41 -12.20
C LEU A 209 1.46 -10.21 -13.71
N ALA A 210 0.52 -10.65 -14.55
CA ALA A 210 0.59 -10.45 -15.99
C ALA A 210 0.56 -8.96 -16.37
N PHE A 211 -0.26 -8.15 -15.69
CA PHE A 211 -0.29 -6.69 -15.85
C PHE A 211 1.06 -6.06 -15.56
N GLN A 212 1.61 -6.30 -14.36
CA GLN A 212 2.90 -5.74 -13.95
C GLN A 212 4.03 -6.09 -14.94
N ALA A 213 4.04 -7.34 -15.43
CA ALA A 213 5.06 -7.83 -16.34
C ALA A 213 5.11 -7.08 -17.70
N ARG A 214 4.02 -6.44 -18.13
CA ARG A 214 3.95 -5.65 -19.38
C ARG A 214 4.79 -4.38 -19.34
N HIS A 215 5.05 -3.84 -18.15
CA HIS A 215 5.76 -2.56 -17.97
C HIS A 215 7.26 -2.80 -17.72
N PRO A 216 8.20 -2.09 -18.35
CA PRO A 216 9.65 -2.33 -18.18
C PRO A 216 10.21 -1.86 -16.82
N ILE A 217 11.32 -2.48 -16.37
CA ILE A 217 12.07 -2.11 -15.15
C ILE A 217 12.93 -0.85 -15.28
N THR A 218 13.12 -0.35 -16.51
CA THR A 218 13.94 0.85 -16.76
C THR A 218 13.04 1.92 -17.35
N ALA A 219 13.13 3.15 -16.83
CA ALA A 219 12.65 4.32 -17.55
C ALA A 219 13.46 4.39 -18.86
N ALA A 220 12.79 4.46 -20.01
CA ALA A 220 13.48 4.42 -21.30
C ALA A 220 14.57 5.51 -21.36
N ARG A 221 15.84 5.11 -21.43
CA ARG A 221 16.95 6.05 -21.59
C ARG A 221 16.70 6.86 -22.87
N PRO A 222 16.89 8.20 -22.90
CA PRO A 222 16.85 8.93 -24.15
C PRO A 222 17.90 8.32 -25.09
N LEU A 223 17.52 8.07 -26.35
CA LEU A 223 18.48 7.68 -27.38
C LEU A 223 19.66 8.67 -27.35
N PRO A 224 20.92 8.20 -27.33
CA PRO A 224 22.05 9.12 -27.42
C PRO A 224 21.87 9.95 -28.70
N GLY A 225 21.81 11.27 -28.50
CA GLY A 225 21.46 12.22 -29.56
C GLY A 225 22.29 11.99 -30.81
N ARG A 226 21.62 11.99 -31.97
CA ARG A 226 22.30 12.20 -33.25
C ARG A 226 23.15 13.45 -33.09
N ALA A 227 24.47 13.28 -33.15
CA ALA A 227 25.39 14.39 -33.30
C ALA A 227 24.99 15.13 -34.59
N PHE A 228 24.31 16.26 -34.45
CA PHE A 228 24.30 17.27 -35.50
C PHE A 228 25.73 17.81 -35.52
N GLY A 229 26.54 17.22 -36.41
CA GLY A 229 27.83 17.76 -36.79
C GLY A 229 27.61 19.15 -37.38
N VAL A 230 27.90 20.16 -36.57
CA VAL A 230 28.05 21.55 -36.98
C VAL A 230 29.09 21.62 -38.08
N GLY A 231 28.73 22.26 -39.19
CA GLY A 231 29.60 22.47 -40.33
C GLY A 231 30.90 23.16 -39.92
N ARG A 232 32.00 22.71 -40.50
CA ARG A 232 33.19 23.54 -40.66
C ARG A 232 33.10 24.18 -42.04
N GLY A 233 33.03 25.51 -42.05
CA GLY A 233 33.42 26.29 -43.21
C GLY A 233 34.92 26.16 -43.44
N ALA A 234 35.27 26.04 -44.71
CA ALA A 234 36.41 26.69 -45.37
C ALA A 234 35.98 26.89 -46.83
#